data_AF-A0A7C7W154-F1
#
_entry.id   AF-A0A7C7W154-F1
#
_cell.length_a   1.000
_cell.length_b   1.000
_cell.length_c   1.000
_cell.angle_alpha   90.00
_cell.angle_beta   90.00
_cell.angle_gamma   90.00
#
_symmetry.space_group_name_H-M   'P 1'
#
loop_
_entity.id
_entity.type
_entity.pdbx_description
1 polymer ?
#
loop_
_entity_poly.entity_id
_entity_poly.type
_entity_poly.pdbx_seq_one_letter_code
_entity_poly.pdbx_strand_id
1 'polypeptide(L)'
;MKHNLIWLISAGLLLCWAASASAQQNLADIVVKGCQEEIEKYCKDVTPGDGRVLACLYAHNDRLSGKCEFALYDAAAQLERAVAALTYVANECENDLDNFCKGVDPGEGRLLKCLEKQGDKVSKRCREAIEEVGLKKK
;
A
#
# COMPACT_ATOMS: atom_id res chain seq x y z
N MET A 1 53.30 -1.82 10.71
CA MET A 1 52.11 -1.79 11.60
C MET A 1 51.01 -0.80 11.20
N LYS A 2 51.26 0.20 10.33
CA LYS A 2 50.22 1.18 9.91
C LYS A 2 49.37 0.73 8.70
N HIS A 3 49.83 -0.23 7.90
CA HIS A 3 49.10 -0.71 6.71
C HIS A 3 47.94 -1.69 7.03
N ASN A 4 47.97 -2.38 8.16
CA ASN A 4 46.88 -3.31 8.56
C ASN A 4 45.65 -2.58 9.13
N LEU A 5 45.81 -1.33 9.58
CA LEU A 5 44.71 -0.53 10.10
C LEU A 5 43.86 0.08 8.97
N ILE A 6 44.46 0.30 7.79
CA ILE A 6 43.78 0.89 6.63
C ILE A 6 42.81 -0.10 5.99
N TRP A 7 43.15 -1.40 5.97
CA TRP A 7 42.26 -2.46 5.45
C TRP A 7 41.03 -2.73 6.34
N LEU A 8 41.14 -2.48 7.64
CA LEU A 8 40.02 -2.67 8.58
C LEU A 8 38.97 -1.55 8.47
N ILE A 9 39.37 -0.35 8.00
CA ILE A 9 38.46 0.79 7.83
C ILE A 9 37.70 0.68 6.50
N SER A 10 38.33 0.14 5.45
CA SER A 10 37.67 -0.08 4.14
C SER A 10 36.67 -1.23 4.15
N ALA A 11 36.87 -2.26 4.98
CA ALA A 11 35.90 -3.36 5.11
C ALA A 11 34.65 -2.99 5.92
N GLY A 12 34.75 -2.02 6.86
CA GLY A 12 33.63 -1.59 7.71
C GLY A 12 32.63 -0.66 7.01
N LEU A 13 33.07 0.13 6.03
CA LEU A 13 32.18 1.09 5.33
C LEU A 13 31.28 0.46 4.25
N LEU A 14 31.56 -0.79 3.84
CA LEU A 14 30.81 -1.49 2.79
C LEU A 14 29.57 -2.24 3.29
N LEU A 15 29.34 -2.32 4.60
CA LEU A 15 28.30 -3.18 5.20
C LEU A 15 27.00 -2.45 5.63
N CYS A 16 26.90 -1.12 5.48
CA CYS A 16 25.74 -0.36 5.96
C CYS A 16 24.86 0.29 4.87
N TRP A 17 25.08 0.02 3.58
CA TRP A 17 24.30 0.65 2.49
C TRP A 17 23.20 -0.23 1.86
N ALA A 18 22.85 -1.37 2.47
CA ALA A 18 21.88 -2.31 1.90
C ALA A 18 20.56 -2.45 2.69
N ALA A 19 20.21 -1.51 3.58
CA ALA A 19 18.95 -1.57 4.33
C ALA A 19 18.06 -0.33 4.04
N SER A 20 17.64 -0.19 2.79
CA SER A 20 16.49 0.66 2.43
C SER A 20 15.53 -0.13 1.55
N ALA A 21 15.20 -1.35 1.96
CA ALA A 21 14.01 -2.01 1.47
C ALA A 21 12.83 -1.40 2.24
N SER A 22 12.27 -0.30 1.75
CA SER A 22 10.94 0.13 2.18
C SER A 22 9.95 -0.93 1.72
N ALA A 23 9.71 -1.92 2.57
CA ALA A 23 8.63 -2.88 2.39
C ALA A 23 7.32 -2.11 2.53
N GLN A 24 6.81 -1.58 1.42
CA GLN A 24 5.44 -1.12 1.32
C GLN A 24 4.57 -2.36 1.57
N GLN A 25 4.13 -2.57 2.81
CA GLN A 25 3.33 -3.73 3.16
C GLN A 25 1.96 -3.58 2.53
N ASN A 26 1.50 -4.60 1.79
CA ASN A 26 0.12 -4.60 1.32
C ASN A 26 -0.81 -4.82 2.52
N LEU A 27 -1.99 -4.18 2.52
CA LEU A 27 -2.98 -4.32 3.60
C LEU A 27 -3.33 -5.79 3.87
N ALA A 28 -3.39 -6.61 2.81
CA ALA A 28 -3.61 -8.05 2.93
C ALA A 28 -2.50 -8.76 3.72
N ASP A 29 -1.23 -8.32 3.59
CA ASP A 29 -0.11 -8.92 4.31
C ASP A 29 -0.20 -8.67 5.82
N ILE A 30 -0.72 -7.51 6.23
CA ILE A 30 -0.94 -7.17 7.63
C ILE A 30 -1.90 -8.19 8.25
N VAL A 31 -3.04 -8.43 7.60
CA VAL A 31 -4.04 -9.38 8.07
C VAL A 31 -3.51 -10.82 8.03
N VAL A 32 -2.89 -11.25 6.94
CA VAL A 32 -2.39 -12.63 6.79
C VAL A 32 -1.32 -12.95 7.85
N LYS A 33 -0.39 -12.03 8.13
CA LYS A 33 0.65 -12.23 9.15
C LYS A 33 0.11 -12.10 10.57
N GLY A 34 -0.85 -11.20 10.77
CA GLY A 34 -1.50 -10.97 12.05
C GLY A 34 -2.35 -12.16 12.49
N CYS A 35 -3.07 -12.75 11.54
CA CYS A 35 -4.05 -13.82 11.74
C CYS A 35 -3.56 -15.20 11.29
N GLN A 36 -2.25 -15.41 11.17
CA GLN A 36 -1.70 -16.65 10.61
C GLN A 36 -2.23 -17.89 11.36
N GLU A 37 -2.25 -17.84 12.69
CA GLU A 37 -2.73 -18.96 13.52
C GLU A 37 -4.20 -19.27 13.28
N GLU A 38 -5.04 -18.24 13.17
CA GLU A 38 -6.48 -18.37 12.89
C GLU A 38 -6.73 -18.86 11.46
N ILE A 39 -5.95 -18.39 10.49
CA ILE A 39 -6.03 -18.83 9.10
C ILE A 39 -5.72 -20.32 9.01
N GLU A 40 -4.63 -20.77 9.63
CA GLU A 40 -4.23 -22.19 9.63
C GLU A 40 -5.24 -23.08 10.37
N LYS A 41 -5.81 -22.57 11.47
CA LYS A 41 -6.70 -23.35 12.33
C LYS A 41 -8.13 -23.42 11.83
N TYR A 42 -8.66 -22.32 11.29
CA TYR A 42 -10.07 -22.18 10.96
C TYR A 42 -10.35 -21.98 9.46
N CYS A 43 -9.40 -21.42 8.70
CA CYS A 43 -9.61 -21.01 7.31
C CYS A 43 -8.73 -21.72 6.27
N LYS A 44 -8.02 -22.79 6.64
CA LYS A 44 -7.04 -23.47 5.76
C LYS A 44 -7.62 -23.98 4.43
N ASP A 45 -8.91 -24.31 4.41
CA ASP A 45 -9.60 -24.85 3.23
C ASP A 45 -10.25 -23.73 2.39
N VAL A 46 -10.13 -22.46 2.82
CA VAL A 46 -10.67 -21.31 2.11
C VAL A 46 -9.72 -20.92 0.98
N THR A 47 -10.22 -20.94 -0.26
CA THR A 47 -9.47 -20.44 -1.41
C THR A 47 -9.17 -18.94 -1.24
N PRO A 48 -7.90 -18.50 -1.29
CA PRO A 48 -7.55 -17.08 -1.19
C PRO A 48 -8.15 -16.21 -2.31
N GLY A 49 -8.24 -14.91 -2.08
CA GLY A 49 -8.80 -13.93 -3.03
C GLY A 49 -10.25 -13.53 -2.72
N ASP A 50 -10.71 -12.46 -3.37
CA ASP A 50 -12.09 -11.92 -3.30
C ASP A 50 -12.62 -11.72 -1.87
N GLY A 51 -11.75 -11.46 -0.91
CA GLY A 51 -12.12 -11.30 0.50
C GLY A 51 -12.56 -12.60 1.20
N ARG A 52 -12.45 -13.78 0.59
CA ARG A 52 -12.91 -15.05 1.18
C ARG A 52 -12.27 -15.38 2.52
N VAL A 53 -10.96 -15.16 2.65
CA VAL A 53 -10.24 -15.39 3.92
C VAL A 53 -10.70 -14.42 4.99
N LEU A 54 -10.92 -13.14 4.64
CA LEU A 54 -11.46 -12.14 5.55
C LEU A 54 -12.88 -12.51 6.01
N ALA A 55 -13.72 -13.01 5.09
CA ALA A 55 -15.06 -13.49 5.42
C ALA A 55 -15.02 -14.70 6.38
N CYS A 56 -14.06 -15.61 6.21
CA CYS A 56 -13.85 -16.72 7.15
C CYS A 56 -13.41 -16.24 8.54
N LEU A 57 -12.45 -15.32 8.61
CA LEU A 57 -12.03 -14.71 9.88
C LEU A 57 -13.21 -14.00 10.57
N TYR A 58 -14.05 -13.31 9.81
CA TYR A 58 -15.27 -12.68 10.32
C TYR A 58 -16.28 -13.71 10.86
N ALA A 59 -16.44 -14.86 10.20
CA ALA A 59 -17.30 -15.95 10.67
C ALA A 59 -16.78 -16.62 11.97
N HIS A 60 -15.50 -16.47 12.27
CA HIS A 60 -14.83 -16.95 13.49
C HIS A 60 -14.37 -15.81 14.41
N ASN A 61 -15.04 -14.66 14.37
CA ASN A 61 -14.62 -13.47 15.13
C ASN A 61 -14.52 -13.71 16.64
N ASP A 62 -15.30 -14.65 17.19
CA ASP A 62 -15.30 -15.05 18.60
C ASP A 62 -14.05 -15.85 19.01
N ARG A 63 -13.19 -16.20 18.04
CA ARG A 63 -12.04 -17.11 18.22
C ARG A 63 -10.72 -16.49 17.77
N LEU A 64 -10.69 -15.19 17.51
CA LEU A 64 -9.50 -14.49 17.09
C LEU A 64 -8.61 -14.19 18.30
N SER A 65 -7.30 -14.34 18.14
CA SER A 65 -6.34 -13.80 19.09
C SER A 65 -6.35 -12.27 19.04
N GLY A 66 -5.96 -11.62 20.14
CA GLY A 66 -5.79 -10.16 20.17
C GLY A 66 -4.79 -9.64 19.12
N LYS A 67 -3.83 -10.48 18.70
CA LYS A 67 -2.91 -10.15 17.59
C LYS A 67 -3.64 -10.07 16.26
N CYS A 68 -4.51 -11.05 15.97
CA CYS A 68 -5.32 -11.04 14.75
C CYS A 68 -6.33 -9.90 14.75
N GLU A 69 -7.03 -9.67 15.87
CA GLU A 69 -7.95 -8.54 16.03
C GLU A 69 -7.26 -7.20 15.78
N PHE A 70 -6.09 -6.99 16.39
CA PHE A 70 -5.31 -5.77 16.17
C PHE A 70 -4.89 -5.61 14.70
N ALA A 71 -4.47 -6.69 14.04
CA ALA A 71 -4.09 -6.65 12.63
C ALA A 71 -5.28 -6.31 11.70
N LEU A 72 -6.48 -6.83 12.00
CA LEU A 72 -7.71 -6.47 11.29
C LEU A 72 -8.04 -5.00 11.49
N TYR A 73 -7.95 -4.49 12.71
CA TYR A 73 -8.18 -3.08 13.03
C TYR A 73 -7.18 -2.16 12.33
N ASP A 74 -5.88 -2.47 12.40
CA ASP A 74 -4.83 -1.67 11.76
C ASP A 74 -4.99 -1.65 10.23
N ALA A 75 -5.29 -2.80 9.62
CA ALA A 75 -5.56 -2.87 8.18
C ALA A 75 -6.80 -2.03 7.78
N ALA A 76 -7.87 -2.05 8.58
CA ALA A 76 -9.05 -1.24 8.34
C ALA A 76 -8.74 0.27 8.43
N ALA A 77 -8.04 0.70 9.48
CA ALA A 77 -7.64 2.10 9.66
C ALA A 77 -6.69 2.60 8.54
N GLN A 78 -5.83 1.72 8.02
CA GLN A 78 -4.99 2.05 6.87
C GLN A 78 -5.79 2.13 5.56
N LEU A 79 -6.76 1.23 5.35
CA LEU A 79 -7.66 1.28 4.20
C LEU A 79 -8.50 2.57 4.20
N GLU A 80 -9.06 2.96 5.33
CA GLU A 80 -9.84 4.20 5.47
C GLU A 80 -9.02 5.44 5.09
N ARG A 81 -7.77 5.54 5.57
CA ARG A 81 -6.87 6.62 5.19
C ARG A 81 -6.57 6.63 3.69
N ALA A 82 -6.35 5.47 3.09
CA ALA A 82 -6.13 5.35 1.65
C ALA A 82 -7.36 5.78 0.85
N VAL A 83 -8.57 5.38 1.26
CA VAL A 83 -9.83 5.80 0.61
C VAL A 83 -10.06 7.31 0.76
N ALA A 84 -9.76 7.89 1.91
CA ALA A 84 -9.85 9.34 2.12
C ALA A 84 -8.90 10.11 1.18
N ALA A 85 -7.65 9.65 1.06
CA ALA A 85 -6.67 10.22 0.14
C ALA A 85 -7.13 10.12 -1.33
N LEU A 86 -7.67 8.97 -1.76
CA LEU A 86 -8.22 8.80 -3.10
C LEU A 86 -9.43 9.72 -3.35
N THR A 87 -10.31 9.88 -2.36
CA THR A 87 -11.47 10.77 -2.44
C THR A 87 -11.04 12.22 -2.60
N TYR A 88 -10.03 12.66 -1.83
CA TYR A 88 -9.44 13.99 -2.00
C TYR A 88 -8.94 14.19 -3.43
N VAL A 89 -8.10 13.29 -3.95
CA VAL A 89 -7.60 13.39 -5.33
C VAL A 89 -8.73 13.40 -6.36
N ALA A 90 -9.74 12.55 -6.20
CA ALA A 90 -10.88 12.52 -7.12
C ALA A 90 -11.60 13.87 -7.19
N ASN A 91 -11.81 14.53 -6.04
CA ASN A 91 -12.44 15.85 -5.96
C ASN A 91 -11.55 16.94 -6.56
N GLU A 92 -10.25 16.92 -6.28
CA GLU A 92 -9.30 17.91 -6.81
C GLU A 92 -9.10 17.77 -8.33
N CYS A 93 -9.31 16.56 -8.87
CA CYS A 93 -9.12 16.20 -10.28
C CYS A 93 -10.41 16.09 -11.10
N GLU A 94 -11.59 16.34 -10.52
CA GLU A 94 -12.90 16.11 -11.17
C GLU A 94 -12.98 16.70 -12.59
N ASN A 95 -12.68 17.99 -12.72
CA ASN A 95 -12.69 18.68 -14.03
C ASN A 95 -11.65 18.12 -15.02
N ASP A 96 -10.48 17.68 -14.52
CA ASP A 96 -9.43 17.13 -15.37
C ASP A 96 -9.83 15.72 -15.88
N LEU A 97 -10.43 14.91 -15.02
CA LEU A 97 -10.98 13.60 -15.37
C LEU A 97 -12.08 13.74 -16.44
N ASP A 98 -12.96 14.72 -16.27
CA ASP A 98 -14.03 15.02 -17.23
C ASP A 98 -13.53 15.56 -18.57
N ASN A 99 -12.46 16.34 -18.58
CA ASN A 99 -11.95 16.91 -19.83
C ASN A 99 -11.05 15.94 -20.59
N PHE A 100 -10.32 15.08 -19.88
CA PHE A 100 -9.26 14.29 -20.50
C PHE A 100 -9.44 12.77 -20.41
N CYS A 101 -10.28 12.26 -19.50
CA CYS A 101 -10.32 10.84 -19.16
C CYS A 101 -11.72 10.20 -19.17
N LYS A 102 -12.74 10.86 -19.74
CA LYS A 102 -14.14 10.36 -19.81
C LYS A 102 -14.34 8.93 -20.33
N GLY A 103 -13.46 8.46 -21.22
CA GLY A 103 -13.54 7.12 -21.82
C GLY A 103 -12.73 6.04 -21.08
N VAL A 104 -12.19 6.36 -19.91
CA VAL A 104 -11.32 5.45 -19.15
C VAL A 104 -12.10 4.81 -18.02
N ASP A 105 -12.17 3.48 -18.02
CA ASP A 105 -12.83 2.76 -16.94
C ASP A 105 -12.11 2.94 -15.59
N PRO A 106 -12.84 3.24 -14.50
CA PRO A 106 -12.27 3.31 -13.15
C PRO A 106 -11.60 2.00 -12.71
N GLY A 107 -10.71 2.07 -11.71
CA GLY A 107 -10.00 0.92 -11.16
C GLY A 107 -8.58 0.73 -11.73
N GLU A 108 -7.79 -0.11 -11.07
CA GLU A 108 -6.41 -0.50 -11.46
C GLU A 108 -5.45 0.69 -11.74
N GLY A 109 -5.75 1.86 -11.20
CA GLY A 109 -5.01 3.09 -11.45
C GLY A 109 -5.10 3.64 -12.89
N ARG A 110 -6.08 3.19 -13.70
CA ARG A 110 -6.21 3.62 -15.09
C ARG A 110 -6.47 5.13 -15.24
N LEU A 111 -7.34 5.69 -14.40
CA LEU A 111 -7.63 7.13 -14.39
C LEU A 111 -6.41 7.97 -14.00
N LEU A 112 -5.65 7.52 -13.00
CA LEU A 112 -4.40 8.17 -12.60
C LEU A 112 -3.38 8.17 -13.75
N LYS A 113 -3.18 7.02 -14.41
CA LYS A 113 -2.31 6.91 -15.60
C LYS A 113 -2.77 7.81 -16.75
N CYS A 114 -4.08 7.98 -16.91
CA CYS A 114 -4.63 8.91 -17.90
C CYS A 114 -4.24 10.35 -17.57
N LEU A 115 -4.46 10.81 -16.33
CA LEU A 115 -4.06 12.14 -15.88
C LEU A 115 -2.55 12.38 -16.04
N GLU A 116 -1.71 11.40 -15.66
CA GLU A 116 -0.25 11.49 -15.82
C GLU A 116 0.17 11.71 -17.28
N LYS A 117 -0.48 11.03 -18.24
CA LYS A 117 -0.20 11.21 -19.68
C LYS A 117 -0.55 12.60 -20.21
N GLN A 118 -1.47 13.31 -19.57
CA GLN A 118 -1.83 14.68 -19.97
C GLN A 118 -0.82 15.72 -19.48
N GLY A 119 0.00 15.38 -18.47
CA GLY A 119 1.10 16.21 -17.99
C GLY A 119 0.66 17.62 -17.60
N ASP A 120 1.22 18.62 -18.28
CA ASP A 120 0.98 20.03 -17.98
C ASP A 120 -0.44 20.52 -18.32
N LYS A 121 -1.20 19.73 -19.10
CA LYS A 121 -2.61 20.05 -19.41
C LYS A 121 -3.54 19.86 -18.22
N VAL A 122 -3.17 19.00 -17.28
CA VAL A 122 -3.90 18.80 -16.02
C VAL A 122 -3.83 20.09 -15.20
N SER A 123 -4.86 20.41 -14.41
CA SER A 123 -4.81 21.56 -13.53
C SER A 123 -3.67 21.45 -12.50
N LYS A 124 -3.14 22.60 -12.07
CA LYS A 124 -2.15 22.65 -10.99
C LYS A 124 -2.67 21.97 -9.71
N ARG A 125 -3.93 22.24 -9.37
CA ARG A 125 -4.65 21.69 -8.21
C ARG A 125 -4.65 20.16 -8.20
N CYS A 126 -5.05 19.54 -9.32
CA CYS A 126 -5.04 18.08 -9.44
C CYS A 126 -3.63 17.49 -9.37
N ARG A 127 -2.62 18.12 -10.01
CA ARG A 127 -1.24 17.64 -9.94
C ARG A 127 -0.68 17.68 -8.51
N GLU A 128 -0.93 18.75 -7.77
CA GLU A 128 -0.51 18.91 -6.38
C GLU A 128 -1.20 17.88 -5.49
N ALA A 129 -2.51 17.66 -5.65
CA ALA A 129 -3.25 16.65 -4.89
C ALA A 129 -2.67 15.23 -5.09
N ILE A 130 -2.36 14.83 -6.33
CA ILE A 130 -1.75 13.54 -6.65
C ILE A 130 -0.37 13.37 -5.97
N GLU A 131 0.42 14.44 -5.94
CA GLU A 131 1.74 14.44 -5.31
C GLU A 131 1.65 14.36 -3.78
N GLU A 132 0.74 15.12 -3.18
CA GLU A 132 0.51 15.18 -1.73
C GLU A 132 0.19 13.81 -1.12
N VAL A 133 -0.64 13.01 -1.80
CA VAL A 133 -1.03 11.68 -1.31
C VAL A 133 -0.07 10.56 -1.74
N GLY A 134 0.99 10.87 -2.49
CA GLY A 134 2.00 9.90 -2.91
C GLY A 134 1.51 8.84 -3.91
N LEU A 135 0.52 9.16 -4.75
CA LEU A 135 -0.01 8.22 -5.73
C LEU A 135 0.88 8.03 -6.97
N LYS A 136 1.81 8.96 -7.23
CA LYS A 136 2.84 8.78 -8.27
C LYS A 136 3.84 7.70 -7.83
N LYS A 137 3.91 6.61 -8.58
CA LYS A 137 5.06 5.70 -8.47
C LYS A 137 6.29 6.39 -9.05
N LYS A 138 7.35 6.51 -8.24
CA LYS A 138 8.69 6.86 -8.74
C LYS A 138 9.25 5.76 -9.63
#